data_AF-A0A2S5KLV9-F1
#
_entry.id   AF-A0A2S5KLV9-F1
#
_cell.length_a   1.000
_cell.length_b   1.000
_cell.length_c   1.000
_cell.angle_alpha   90.00
_cell.angle_beta   90.00
_cell.angle_gamma   90.00
#
_symmetry.space_group_name_H-M   'P 1'
#
loop_
_entity.id
_entity.type
_entity.pdbx_description
1 polymer ?
#
loop_
_entity_poly.entity_id
_entity_poly.type
_entity_poly.pdbx_seq_one_letter_code
_entity_poly.pdbx_strand_id
1 'polypeptide(L)'
;MASSRNTQEEPMYHRTLSATDARRLHGFLMVCEDGRQIYEEAAAQTDDPGLQKLLTDQASTRSKTINALKPRYELHSGEQLHHPRSVQGLLQQWCIELGQRFGSEHAALSVLFSQLEKLEDHTLNMLYKTIRQIESGLLAKELSEQIVLVLESHHRLKQLKATYRL
;
A
#
# COMPACT_ATOMS: atom_id res chain seq x y z
N MET A 1 -33.28 -47.42 -24.83
CA MET A 1 -32.99 -46.05 -25.27
C MET A 1 -33.38 -45.10 -24.15
N ALA A 2 -32.42 -44.65 -23.34
CA ALA A 2 -32.63 -43.61 -22.34
C ALA A 2 -31.43 -42.68 -22.41
N SER A 3 -31.71 -41.42 -22.76
CA SER A 3 -30.73 -40.38 -23.03
C SER A 3 -29.76 -40.18 -21.87
N SER A 4 -28.47 -40.32 -22.19
CA SER A 4 -27.39 -39.74 -21.42
C SER A 4 -27.63 -38.22 -21.30
N ARG A 5 -27.91 -37.75 -20.08
CA ARG A 5 -27.85 -36.32 -19.78
C ARG A 5 -26.37 -35.94 -19.81
N ASN A 6 -25.97 -35.37 -20.93
CA ASN A 6 -24.69 -34.71 -21.10
C ASN A 6 -24.77 -33.38 -20.32
N THR A 7 -24.48 -33.43 -19.01
CA THR A 7 -24.14 -32.23 -18.25
C THR A 7 -22.79 -31.76 -18.76
N GLN A 8 -22.84 -30.91 -19.79
CA GLN A 8 -21.72 -30.03 -20.09
C GLN A 8 -21.53 -29.15 -18.86
N GLU A 9 -20.56 -29.53 -18.03
CA GLU A 9 -19.92 -28.61 -17.11
C GLU A 9 -19.39 -27.46 -17.97
N GLU A 10 -20.12 -26.34 -17.97
CA GLU A 10 -19.57 -25.10 -18.51
C GLU A 10 -18.24 -24.87 -17.79
N PRO A 11 -17.12 -24.66 -18.52
CA PRO A 11 -15.88 -24.30 -17.87
C PRO A 11 -16.17 -23.01 -17.12
N MET A 12 -16.18 -23.09 -15.80
CA MET A 12 -16.28 -21.95 -14.91
C MET A 12 -15.09 -21.06 -15.26
N TYR A 13 -15.32 -20.08 -16.13
CA TYR A 13 -14.30 -19.15 -16.58
C TYR A 13 -13.84 -18.36 -15.37
N HIS A 14 -12.85 -18.90 -14.65
CA HIS A 14 -11.98 -18.10 -13.82
C HIS A 14 -11.35 -17.09 -14.78
N ARG A 15 -11.96 -15.91 -14.91
CA ARG A 15 -11.41 -14.81 -15.70
C ARG A 15 -10.06 -14.49 -15.09
N THR A 16 -9.02 -15.06 -15.68
CA THR A 16 -7.63 -14.70 -15.44
C THR A 16 -7.53 -13.19 -15.63
N LEU A 17 -6.97 -12.49 -14.64
CA LEU A 17 -6.63 -11.07 -14.81
C LEU A 17 -5.80 -10.93 -16.07
N SER A 18 -6.05 -9.87 -16.85
CA SER A 18 -5.18 -9.60 -17.99
C SER A 18 -3.76 -9.38 -17.47
N ALA A 19 -2.74 -9.76 -18.26
CA ALA A 19 -1.34 -9.54 -17.89
C ALA A 19 -1.05 -8.05 -17.61
N THR A 20 -1.84 -7.15 -18.19
CA THR A 20 -1.78 -5.72 -17.92
C THR A 20 -2.36 -5.38 -16.54
N ASP A 21 -3.53 -5.90 -16.18
CA ASP A 21 -4.11 -5.67 -14.85
C ASP A 21 -3.28 -6.30 -13.73
N ALA A 22 -2.71 -7.49 -13.95
CA ALA A 22 -1.79 -8.13 -13.01
C ALA A 22 -0.55 -7.25 -12.75
N ARG A 23 0.05 -6.66 -13.79
CA ARG A 23 1.19 -5.73 -13.65
C ARG A 23 0.82 -4.45 -12.90
N ARG A 24 -0.38 -3.91 -13.12
CA ARG A 24 -0.86 -2.71 -12.40
C ARG A 24 -1.11 -3.01 -10.93
N LEU A 25 -1.75 -4.14 -10.63
CA LEU A 25 -1.97 -4.60 -9.27
C LEU A 25 -0.64 -4.86 -8.55
N HIS A 26 0.31 -5.51 -9.22
CA HIS A 26 1.66 -5.71 -8.72
C HIS A 26 2.32 -4.38 -8.33
N GLY A 27 2.31 -3.40 -9.23
CA GLY A 27 2.88 -2.07 -8.95
C GLY A 27 2.25 -1.39 -7.74
N PHE A 28 0.93 -1.51 -7.57
CA PHE A 28 0.25 -0.97 -6.39
C PHE A 28 0.60 -1.73 -5.09
N LEU A 29 0.66 -3.07 -5.14
CA LEU A 29 1.05 -3.91 -4.02
C LEU A 29 2.48 -3.61 -3.56
N MET A 30 3.40 -3.39 -4.50
CA MET A 30 4.78 -2.98 -4.21
C MET A 30 4.83 -1.66 -3.45
N VAL A 31 4.07 -0.64 -3.89
CA VAL A 31 3.99 0.64 -3.16
C VAL A 31 3.42 0.48 -1.76
N CYS A 32 2.45 -0.42 -1.57
CA CYS A 32 1.90 -0.70 -0.24
C CYS A 32 2.91 -1.39 0.67
N GLU A 33 3.69 -2.33 0.13
CA GLU A 33 4.75 -3.02 0.88
C GLU A 33 5.91 -2.10 1.22
N ASP A 34 6.36 -1.27 0.27
CA ASP A 34 7.37 -0.23 0.50
C ASP A 34 6.90 0.69 1.65
N GLY A 35 5.65 1.17 1.56
CA GLY A 35 5.05 2.02 2.59
C GLY A 35 4.90 1.33 3.94
N ARG A 36 4.53 0.04 3.97
CA ARG A 36 4.45 -0.75 5.21
C ARG A 36 5.80 -0.81 5.91
N GLN A 37 6.86 -1.15 5.18
CA GLN A 37 8.23 -1.24 5.73
C GLN A 37 8.71 0.11 6.25
N ILE A 38 8.47 1.19 5.49
CA ILE A 38 8.76 2.56 5.94
C ILE A 38 8.11 2.86 7.30
N TYR A 39 6.83 2.54 7.44
CA TYR A 39 6.09 2.82 8.67
C TYR A 39 6.57 1.97 9.85
N GLU A 40 6.89 0.69 9.61
CA GLU A 40 7.45 -0.21 10.64
C GLU A 40 8.83 0.29 11.12
N GLU A 41 9.71 0.66 10.19
CA GLU A 41 11.04 1.17 10.51
C GLU A 41 10.98 2.52 11.23
N ALA A 42 10.10 3.43 10.79
CA ALA A 42 9.90 4.71 11.45
C ALA A 42 9.33 4.53 12.87
N ALA A 43 8.39 3.59 13.06
CA ALA A 43 7.83 3.28 14.38
C ALA A 43 8.88 2.72 15.34
N ALA A 44 9.81 1.90 14.84
CA ALA A 44 10.90 1.32 15.64
C ALA A 44 11.96 2.35 16.06
N GLN A 45 12.08 3.46 15.33
CA GLN A 45 13.06 4.52 15.58
C GLN A 45 12.49 5.74 16.34
N THR A 46 11.20 5.72 16.64
CA THR A 46 10.50 6.83 17.28
C THR A 46 10.33 6.58 18.78
N ASP A 47 10.75 7.53 19.61
CA ASP A 47 10.58 7.47 21.07
C ASP A 47 9.23 8.06 21.54
N ASP A 48 8.56 8.88 20.72
CA ASP A 48 7.22 9.41 21.02
C ASP A 48 6.16 8.29 20.89
N PRO A 49 5.46 7.91 21.97
CA PRO A 49 4.50 6.80 21.94
C PRO A 49 3.28 7.06 21.05
N GLY A 50 2.87 8.32 20.91
CA GLY A 50 1.74 8.71 20.07
C GLY A 50 2.07 8.58 18.58
N LEU A 51 3.25 9.05 18.19
CA LEU A 51 3.77 8.93 16.84
C LEU A 51 4.08 7.46 16.51
N GLN A 52 4.72 6.72 17.41
CA GLN A 52 4.95 5.28 17.25
C GLN A 52 3.64 4.52 17.02
N LYS A 53 2.60 4.79 17.83
CA LYS A 53 1.28 4.18 17.65
C LYS A 53 0.69 4.52 16.27
N LEU A 54 0.75 5.77 15.83
CA LEU A 54 0.26 6.14 14.51
C LEU A 54 0.99 5.38 13.42
N LEU A 55 2.32 5.41 13.41
CA LEU A 55 3.13 4.74 12.39
C LEU A 55 2.81 3.23 12.34
N THR A 56 2.63 2.60 13.50
CA THR A 56 2.17 1.20 13.60
C THR A 56 0.78 0.99 13.01
N ASP A 57 -0.17 1.88 13.30
CA ASP A 57 -1.52 1.84 12.73
C ASP A 57 -1.49 2.01 11.19
N GLN A 58 -0.57 2.82 10.67
CA GLN A 58 -0.37 3.00 9.23
C GLN A 58 0.21 1.75 8.56
N ALA A 59 1.26 1.16 9.13
CA ALA A 59 1.80 -0.13 8.68
C ALA A 59 0.73 -1.23 8.70
N SER A 60 -0.11 -1.27 9.73
CA SER A 60 -1.24 -2.21 9.81
C SER A 60 -2.26 -1.99 8.69
N THR A 61 -2.56 -0.74 8.36
CA THR A 61 -3.47 -0.40 7.25
C THR A 61 -2.92 -0.88 5.92
N ARG A 62 -1.61 -0.69 5.65
CA ARG A 62 -0.94 -1.22 4.46
C ARG A 62 -1.01 -2.75 4.41
N SER A 63 -0.74 -3.40 5.53
CA SER A 63 -0.82 -4.87 5.66
C SER A 63 -2.21 -5.41 5.32
N LYS A 64 -3.28 -4.73 5.78
CA LYS A 64 -4.66 -5.12 5.46
C LYS A 64 -4.94 -5.05 3.97
N THR A 65 -4.51 -3.97 3.32
CA THR A 65 -4.66 -3.80 1.86
C THR A 65 -3.87 -4.85 1.08
N ILE A 66 -2.63 -5.13 1.49
CA ILE A 66 -1.81 -6.20 0.89
C ILE A 66 -2.50 -7.55 1.05
N ASN A 67 -2.95 -7.90 2.26
CA ASN A 67 -3.60 -9.18 2.53
C ASN A 67 -4.92 -9.36 1.76
N ALA A 68 -5.64 -8.27 1.50
CA ALA A 68 -6.87 -8.30 0.71
C ALA A 68 -6.60 -8.54 -0.79
N LEU A 69 -5.52 -7.97 -1.33
CA LEU A 69 -5.28 -7.91 -2.77
C LEU A 69 -4.22 -8.89 -3.28
N LYS A 70 -3.26 -9.27 -2.45
CA LYS A 70 -2.19 -10.21 -2.81
C LYS A 70 -2.71 -11.57 -3.27
N PRO A 71 -3.72 -12.20 -2.62
CA PRO A 71 -4.27 -13.47 -3.12
C PRO A 71 -4.88 -13.32 -4.52
N ARG A 72 -5.43 -12.15 -4.85
CA ARG A 72 -5.93 -11.86 -6.20
C ARG A 72 -4.79 -11.76 -7.20
N TYR A 73 -3.68 -11.13 -6.84
CA TYR A 73 -2.50 -11.14 -7.68
C TYR A 73 -2.01 -12.57 -7.93
N GLU A 74 -1.67 -13.31 -6.86
CA GLU A 74 -1.02 -14.62 -6.96
C GLU A 74 -1.88 -15.68 -7.66
N LEU A 75 -3.20 -15.67 -7.41
CA LEU A 75 -4.13 -16.59 -8.07
C LEU A 75 -4.18 -16.39 -9.59
N HIS A 76 -3.99 -15.18 -10.08
CA HIS A 76 -4.21 -14.87 -11.51
C HIS A 76 -2.91 -14.65 -12.29
N SER A 77 -1.83 -14.22 -11.65
CA SER A 77 -0.50 -14.18 -12.25
C SER A 77 0.17 -15.57 -12.28
N GLY A 78 -0.18 -16.45 -11.34
CA GLY A 78 0.55 -17.69 -11.10
C GLY A 78 1.93 -17.45 -10.47
N GLU A 79 2.23 -16.22 -10.08
CA GLU A 79 3.49 -15.78 -9.52
C GLU A 79 3.29 -15.31 -8.08
N GLN A 80 4.24 -15.64 -7.21
CA GLN A 80 4.27 -15.05 -5.87
C GLN A 80 4.62 -13.56 -5.97
N LEU A 81 4.05 -12.76 -5.06
CA LEU A 81 4.45 -11.36 -4.95
C LEU A 81 5.91 -11.29 -4.49
N HIS A 82 6.83 -11.05 -5.42
CA HIS A 82 8.24 -10.86 -5.12
C HIS A 82 8.52 -9.38 -4.91
N HIS A 83 8.82 -9.02 -3.67
CA HIS A 83 9.23 -7.68 -3.31
C HIS A 83 10.77 -7.57 -3.31
N PRO A 84 11.42 -7.11 -4.41
CA PRO A 84 12.83 -6.73 -4.31
C PRO A 84 12.97 -5.66 -3.22
N ARG A 85 14.03 -5.71 -2.39
CA ARG A 85 14.24 -4.78 -1.27
C ARG A 85 14.54 -3.35 -1.74
N SER A 86 13.58 -2.67 -2.37
CA SER A 86 13.72 -1.32 -2.94
C SER A 86 13.79 -0.21 -1.89
N VAL A 87 13.31 -0.47 -0.67
CA VAL A 87 13.08 0.59 0.34
C VAL A 87 14.32 0.99 1.11
N GLN A 88 15.30 0.09 1.22
CA GLN A 88 16.41 0.25 2.15
C GLN A 88 17.25 1.51 1.85
N GLY A 89 17.37 1.89 0.56
CA GLY A 89 18.10 3.10 0.15
C GLY A 89 17.35 4.40 0.43
N LEU A 90 16.01 4.41 0.27
CA LEU A 90 15.19 5.60 0.52
C LEU A 90 15.10 5.90 2.03
N LEU A 91 14.94 4.86 2.84
CA LEU A 91 14.93 4.94 4.31
C LEU A 91 16.28 5.35 4.89
N GLN A 92 17.39 4.79 4.39
CA GLN A 92 18.73 5.22 4.82
C GLN A 92 18.94 6.71 4.55
N GLN A 93 18.51 7.18 3.37
CA GLN A 93 18.59 8.59 3.02
C GLN A 93 17.76 9.45 3.98
N TRP A 94 16.56 9.00 4.36
CA TRP A 94 15.73 9.73 5.34
C TRP A 94 16.36 9.76 6.73
N CYS A 95 16.87 8.64 7.24
CA CYS A 95 17.55 8.60 8.55
C CYS A 95 18.82 9.46 8.57
N ILE A 96 19.59 9.48 7.47
CA ILE A 96 20.77 10.34 7.32
C ILE A 96 20.36 11.82 7.26
N GLU A 97 19.30 12.15 6.51
CA GLU A 97 18.79 13.53 6.42
C GLU A 97 18.21 14.02 7.76
N LEU A 98 17.52 13.16 8.51
CA LEU A 98 16.97 13.48 9.83
C LEU A 98 18.07 13.65 10.90
N GLY A 99 19.07 12.77 10.91
CA GLY A 99 20.18 12.81 11.87
C GLY A 99 21.22 13.90 11.61
N GLN A 100 21.41 14.34 10.37
CA GLN A 100 22.44 15.33 10.02
C GLN A 100 21.95 16.78 9.93
N ARG A 101 20.66 17.04 9.66
CA ARG A 101 20.18 18.41 9.39
C ARG A 101 19.60 19.16 10.58
N PHE A 102 19.18 18.48 11.64
CA PHE A 102 18.31 19.10 12.62
C PHE A 102 18.92 19.07 14.01
N GLY A 103 19.63 20.14 14.36
CA GLY A 103 20.02 20.45 15.74
C GLY A 103 18.83 20.72 16.68
N SER A 104 17.59 20.59 16.21
CA SER A 104 16.36 20.64 17.00
C SER A 104 15.33 19.61 16.54
N GLU A 105 14.68 18.95 17.51
CA GLU A 105 13.68 17.90 17.34
C GLU A 105 12.51 18.30 16.42
N HIS A 106 12.08 19.57 16.47
CA HIS A 106 10.95 20.07 15.70
C HIS A 106 11.18 20.05 14.18
N ALA A 107 12.39 20.38 13.74
CA ALA A 107 12.69 20.45 12.32
C ALA A 107 12.89 19.05 11.71
N ALA A 108 13.38 18.09 12.51
CA ALA A 108 13.40 16.66 12.14
C ALA A 108 11.98 16.12 11.96
N LEU A 109 11.07 16.40 12.90
CA LEU A 109 9.67 16.01 12.78
C LEU A 109 9.01 16.62 11.54
N SER A 110 9.24 17.90 11.24
CA SER A 110 8.71 18.56 10.03
C SER A 110 9.07 17.81 8.74
N VAL A 111 10.34 17.43 8.60
CA VAL A 111 10.80 16.68 7.42
C VAL A 111 10.20 15.29 7.38
N LEU A 112 10.18 14.57 8.50
CA LEU A 112 9.55 13.26 8.58
C LEU A 112 8.10 13.33 8.10
N PHE A 113 7.29 14.24 8.65
CA PHE A 113 5.89 14.40 8.24
C PHE A 113 5.76 14.76 6.75
N SER A 114 6.61 15.63 6.21
CA SER A 114 6.59 15.95 4.78
C SER A 114 6.90 14.74 3.89
N GLN A 115 7.82 13.86 4.29
CA GLN A 115 8.13 12.65 3.52
C GLN A 115 7.00 11.63 3.62
N LEU A 116 6.42 11.45 4.80
CA LEU A 116 5.24 10.58 4.98
C LEU A 116 4.05 11.08 4.16
N GLU A 117 3.83 12.39 4.09
CA GLU A 117 2.77 12.97 3.25
C GLU A 117 3.00 12.68 1.76
N LYS A 118 4.24 12.84 1.27
CA LYS A 118 4.58 12.50 -0.12
C LYS A 118 4.38 11.02 -0.43
N LEU A 119 4.73 10.14 0.52
CA LEU A 119 4.50 8.70 0.39
C LEU A 119 3.01 8.38 0.29
N GLU A 120 2.18 9.00 1.14
CA GLU A 120 0.73 8.83 1.10
C GLU A 120 0.12 9.37 -0.19
N ASP A 121 0.51 10.57 -0.63
CA ASP A 121 0.08 11.16 -1.89
C ASP A 121 0.47 10.27 -3.08
N HIS A 122 1.69 9.72 -3.07
CA HIS A 122 2.14 8.78 -4.09
C HIS A 122 1.26 7.52 -4.10
N THR A 123 0.97 6.97 -2.92
CA THR A 123 0.16 5.75 -2.80
C THR A 123 -1.28 5.96 -3.27
N LEU A 124 -1.90 7.07 -2.89
CA LEU A 124 -3.23 7.46 -3.37
C LEU A 124 -3.24 7.65 -4.89
N ASN A 125 -2.26 8.36 -5.44
CA ASN A 125 -2.15 8.55 -6.87
C ASN A 125 -2.00 7.24 -7.64
N MET A 126 -1.21 6.30 -7.11
CA MET A 126 -1.05 4.97 -7.68
C MET A 126 -2.36 4.19 -7.61
N LEU A 127 -3.07 4.20 -6.48
CA LEU A 127 -4.37 3.55 -6.34
C LEU A 127 -5.39 4.10 -7.34
N TYR A 128 -5.54 5.42 -7.45
CA TYR A 128 -6.45 6.05 -8.42
C TYR A 128 -6.09 5.69 -9.86
N LYS A 129 -4.80 5.71 -10.22
CA LYS A 129 -4.35 5.31 -11.56
C LYS A 129 -4.69 3.85 -11.83
N THR A 130 -4.41 2.96 -10.89
CA THR A 130 -4.66 1.53 -11.01
C THR A 130 -6.16 1.24 -11.16
N ILE A 131 -7.03 1.88 -10.35
CA ILE A 131 -8.49 1.75 -10.47
C ILE A 131 -8.99 2.21 -11.85
N ARG A 132 -8.51 3.35 -12.35
CA ARG A 132 -8.95 3.91 -13.64
C ARG A 132 -8.51 3.10 -14.85
N GLN A 133 -7.41 2.37 -14.71
CA GLN A 133 -6.81 1.67 -15.84
C GLN A 133 -7.15 0.19 -15.87
N ILE A 134 -7.53 -0.41 -14.74
CA ILE A 134 -7.92 -1.81 -14.67
C ILE A 134 -9.17 -2.09 -15.51
N GLU A 135 -9.11 -3.18 -16.27
CA GLU A 135 -10.20 -3.63 -17.13
C GLU A 135 -11.19 -4.51 -16.36
N SER A 136 -10.70 -5.25 -15.37
CA SER A 136 -11.54 -6.05 -14.47
C SER A 136 -12.40 -5.18 -13.55
N GLY A 137 -13.69 -5.07 -13.85
CA GLY A 137 -14.65 -4.34 -13.01
C GLY A 137 -14.75 -4.87 -11.57
N LEU A 138 -14.55 -6.18 -11.36
CA LEU A 138 -14.49 -6.76 -10.01
C LEU A 138 -13.26 -6.27 -9.24
N LEU A 139 -12.07 -6.32 -9.86
CA LEU A 139 -10.85 -5.84 -9.20
C LEU A 139 -10.89 -4.33 -8.98
N ALA A 140 -11.46 -3.55 -9.91
CA ALA A 140 -11.67 -2.12 -9.73
C ALA A 140 -12.57 -1.82 -8.52
N LYS A 141 -13.61 -2.63 -8.29
CA LYS A 141 -14.46 -2.52 -7.10
C LYS A 141 -13.68 -2.86 -5.82
N GLU A 142 -12.95 -3.98 -5.81
CA GLU A 142 -12.14 -4.39 -4.64
C GLU A 142 -11.08 -3.32 -4.29
N LEU A 143 -10.42 -2.75 -5.29
CA LEU A 143 -9.48 -1.63 -5.10
C LEU A 143 -10.17 -0.36 -4.61
N SER A 144 -11.39 -0.09 -5.09
CA SER A 144 -12.18 1.06 -4.61
C SER A 144 -12.57 0.90 -3.15
N GLU A 145 -12.80 -0.32 -2.65
CA GLU A 145 -13.03 -0.57 -1.23
C GLU A 145 -11.78 -0.28 -0.39
N GLN A 146 -10.58 -0.50 -0.94
CA GLN A 146 -9.32 -0.15 -0.28
C GLN A 146 -9.05 1.36 -0.24
N ILE A 147 -9.70 2.15 -1.12
CA ILE A 147 -9.46 3.60 -1.18
C ILE A 147 -9.83 4.30 0.12
N VAL A 148 -10.88 3.83 0.79
CA VAL A 148 -11.36 4.42 2.03
C VAL A 148 -10.30 4.25 3.12
N LEU A 149 -9.71 3.06 3.22
CA LEU A 149 -8.66 2.76 4.20
C LEU A 149 -7.41 3.63 3.98
N VAL A 150 -6.98 3.79 2.72
CA VAL A 150 -5.82 4.62 2.39
C VAL A 150 -6.11 6.11 2.60
N LEU A 151 -7.32 6.58 2.29
CA LEU A 151 -7.72 7.97 2.54
C LEU A 151 -7.80 8.31 4.03
N GLU A 152 -8.36 7.41 4.84
CA GLU A 152 -8.39 7.56 6.29
C GLU A 152 -6.98 7.62 6.88
N SER A 153 -6.11 6.71 6.42
CA SER A 153 -4.68 6.68 6.72
C SER A 153 -4.00 8.03 6.44
N HIS A 154 -4.17 8.56 5.24
CA HIS A 154 -3.66 9.86 4.83
C HIS A 154 -4.22 11.02 5.67
N HIS A 155 -5.52 10.99 5.98
CA HIS A 155 -6.15 12.04 6.79
C HIS A 155 -5.62 12.05 8.23
N ARG A 156 -5.42 10.88 8.84
CA ARG A 156 -4.83 10.76 10.18
C ARG A 156 -3.42 11.34 10.25
N LEU A 157 -2.61 11.16 9.20
CA LEU A 157 -1.28 11.75 9.12
C LEU A 157 -1.34 13.29 9.13
N LYS A 158 -2.25 13.88 8.33
CA LYS A 158 -2.47 15.33 8.28
C LYS A 158 -2.96 15.89 9.62
N GLN A 159 -3.90 15.20 10.27
CA GLN A 159 -4.38 15.58 11.61
C GLN A 159 -3.24 15.58 12.63
N LEU A 160 -2.36 14.59 12.59
CA LEU A 160 -1.24 14.51 13.51
C LEU A 160 -0.22 15.64 13.29
N LYS A 161 0.13 15.92 12.03
CA LYS A 161 1.00 17.05 11.68
C LYS A 161 0.50 18.36 12.29
N ALA A 162 -0.81 18.61 12.21
CA ALA A 162 -1.44 19.78 12.82
C ALA A 162 -1.31 19.80 14.36
N THR A 163 -1.38 18.64 15.04
CA THR A 163 -1.15 18.52 16.48
C THR A 163 0.28 18.93 16.88
N TYR A 164 1.28 18.56 16.08
CA TYR A 164 2.68 18.97 16.31
C TYR A 164 2.97 20.42 15.88
N ARG A 165 1.96 21.16 15.38
CA ARG A 165 2.09 22.53 14.84
C ARG A 165 3.12 22.63 13.69
N LEU A 166 3.17 21.59 12.86
CA LEU A 166 4.07 21.44 11.72
C LEU A 166 3.39 21.75 10.37
#